data_AF-A0A1F7W6N2-F1
#
_entry.id   AF-A0A1F7W6N2-F1
#
_cell.length_a   1.000
_cell.length_b   1.000
_cell.length_c   1.000
_cell.angle_alpha   90.00
_cell.angle_beta   90.00
_cell.angle_gamma   90.00
#
_symmetry.space_group_name_H-M   'P 1'
#
loop_
_entity.id
_entity.type
_entity.pdbx_description
1 polymer ?
#
loop_
_entity_poly.entity_id
_entity_poly.type
_entity_poly.pdbx_seq_one_letter_code
_entity_poly.pdbx_strand_id
1 'polypeptide(L)'
;MIMALLEFYGAECPHCVTMMSMIDKLIAEGILIERFETWHNDENAEKLKEYDRGLCGGVPFFYNTESKRFICGETDEETLRKWARGENV
;
A
#
# COMPACT_ATOMS: atom_id res chain seq x y z
N MET A 1 13.66 14.85 -1.27
CA MET A 1 12.42 14.28 -0.70
C MET A 1 12.42 12.81 -1.05
N ILE A 2 12.33 11.94 -0.06
CA ILE A 2 12.37 10.49 -0.25
C ILE A 2 11.03 10.09 -0.87
N MET A 3 11.07 9.45 -2.05
CA MET A 3 9.92 8.83 -2.68
C MET A 3 9.49 7.66 -1.80
N ALA A 4 8.29 7.73 -1.22
CA ALA A 4 7.76 6.66 -0.38
C ALA A 4 6.52 6.04 -1.03
N LEU A 5 6.61 4.75 -1.33
CA LEU A 5 5.47 3.91 -1.68
C LEU A 5 4.98 3.27 -0.38
N LEU A 6 3.74 3.53 0.01
CA LEU A 6 3.17 3.06 1.26
C LEU A 6 2.18 1.93 1.00
N GLU A 7 2.32 0.83 1.72
CA GLU A 7 1.30 -0.21 1.86
C GLU A 7 0.77 -0.18 3.29
N PHE A 8 -0.54 -0.09 3.44
CA PHE A 8 -1.24 -0.32 4.69
C PHE A 8 -2.01 -1.63 4.60
N TYR A 9 -1.79 -2.50 5.57
CA TYR A 9 -2.35 -3.85 5.58
C TYR A 9 -2.80 -4.27 6.98
N GLY A 10 -3.59 -5.34 7.05
CA GLY A 10 -3.91 -6.06 8.28
C GLY A 10 -3.30 -7.46 8.20
N ALA A 11 -2.58 -7.91 9.23
CA ALA A 11 -1.91 -9.21 9.21
C ALA A 11 -2.88 -10.39 8.99
N GLU A 12 -4.09 -10.27 9.53
CA GLU A 12 -5.14 -11.29 9.46
C GLU A 12 -6.18 -11.00 8.37
N CYS A 13 -5.99 -9.94 7.57
CA CYS A 13 -6.92 -9.57 6.51
C CYS A 13 -6.76 -10.51 5.30
N PRO A 14 -7.79 -11.28 4.90
CA PRO A 14 -7.69 -12.20 3.77
C PRO A 14 -7.26 -11.51 2.49
N HIS A 15 -7.75 -10.29 2.27
CA HIS A 15 -7.41 -9.47 1.11
C HIS A 15 -5.99 -8.89 1.15
N CYS A 16 -5.41 -8.73 2.33
CA CYS A 16 -4.01 -8.31 2.41
C CYS A 16 -3.08 -9.47 2.10
N VAL A 17 -3.41 -10.69 2.55
CA VAL A 17 -2.60 -11.90 2.35
C VAL A 17 -2.40 -12.21 0.86
N THR A 18 -3.41 -12.00 0.02
CA THR A 18 -3.32 -12.17 -1.43
C THR A 18 -2.32 -11.19 -2.05
N MET A 19 -2.25 -9.96 -1.53
CA MET A 19 -1.35 -8.91 -2.01
C MET A 19 0.10 -9.10 -1.55
N MET A 20 0.34 -9.70 -0.38
CA MET A 20 1.68 -9.79 0.23
C MET A 20 2.72 -10.39 -0.72
N SER A 21 2.37 -11.47 -1.42
CA SER A 21 3.31 -12.13 -2.35
C SER A 21 3.76 -11.24 -3.51
N MET A 22 2.88 -10.39 -4.02
CA MET A 22 3.20 -9.43 -5.08
C MET A 22 4.04 -8.28 -4.54
N ILE A 23 3.74 -7.80 -3.34
CA ILE A 23 4.51 -6.74 -2.69
C ILE A 23 5.92 -7.21 -2.34
N ASP A 24 6.06 -8.41 -1.77
CA ASP A 24 7.37 -9.00 -1.46
C ASP A 24 8.23 -9.15 -2.72
N LYS A 25 7.61 -9.54 -3.84
CA LYS A 25 8.29 -9.60 -5.14
C LYS A 25 8.79 -8.23 -5.59
N LEU A 26 7.96 -7.18 -5.52
CA LEU A 26 8.36 -5.82 -5.89
C LEU A 26 9.51 -5.31 -5.01
N ILE A 27 9.46 -5.59 -3.70
CA ILE A 27 10.54 -5.24 -2.77
C ILE A 27 11.83 -5.99 -3.11
N ALA A 28 11.74 -7.29 -3.43
CA ALA A 28 12.89 -8.09 -3.85
C ALA A 28 13.52 -7.60 -5.16
N GLU A 29 12.72 -6.98 -6.04
CA GLU A 29 13.18 -6.31 -7.27
C GLU A 29 13.82 -4.93 -7.00
N GLY A 30 13.83 -4.46 -5.76
CA GLY A 30 14.46 -3.20 -5.34
C GLY A 30 13.51 -2.00 -5.26
N ILE A 31 12.20 -2.22 -5.38
CA ILE A 31 11.20 -1.16 -5.19
C ILE A 31 11.03 -0.90 -3.69
N LEU A 32 11.29 0.33 -3.26
CA LEU A 32 11.18 0.71 -1.86
C LEU A 32 9.71 0.92 -1.47
N ILE A 33 9.10 -0.12 -0.89
CA ILE A 33 7.73 -0.10 -0.35
C ILE A 33 7.81 -0.18 1.17
N GLU A 34 7.30 0.84 1.85
CA GLU A 34 7.13 0.84 3.30
C GLU A 34 5.81 0.20 3.67
N ARG A 35 5.85 -0.82 4.51
CA ARG A 35 4.67 -1.62 4.89
C ARG A 35 4.25 -1.29 6.32
N PHE A 36 2.96 -1.01 6.51
CA PHE A 36 2.36 -0.61 7.78
C PHE A 36 1.23 -1.58 8.12
N GLU A 37 1.48 -2.45 9.10
CA GLU A 37 0.43 -3.27 9.70
C GLU A 37 -0.42 -2.39 10.61
N THR A 38 -1.75 -2.37 10.42
CA THR A 38 -2.64 -1.38 11.06
C THR A 38 -3.61 -1.97 12.07
N TRP A 39 -3.72 -3.30 12.19
CA TRP A 39 -4.69 -3.92 13.10
C TRP A 39 -4.12 -4.17 14.50
N HIS A 40 -2.80 -4.36 14.60
CA HIS A 40 -2.08 -4.62 15.86
C HIS A 40 -1.05 -3.53 16.19
N ASN A 41 -1.02 -2.43 15.43
CA ASN A 41 -0.14 -1.31 15.68
C ASN A 41 -0.91 0.01 15.52
N ASP A 42 -1.19 0.65 16.66
CA ASP A 42 -1.96 1.90 16.73
C ASP A 42 -1.25 3.07 16.02
N GLU A 43 0.08 3.14 16.06
CA GLU A 43 0.84 4.21 15.37
C GLU A 43 0.66 4.12 13.85
N ASN A 44 0.71 2.90 13.31
CA ASN A 44 0.45 2.65 11.90
C ASN A 44 -1.02 2.89 11.54
N ALA A 45 -1.96 2.58 12.44
CA ALA A 45 -3.38 2.86 12.25
C ALA A 45 -3.65 4.37 12.19
N GLU A 46 -3.00 5.17 13.02
CA GLU A 46 -3.06 6.64 12.91
C GLU A 46 -2.44 7.13 11.60
N LYS A 47 -1.30 6.57 11.20
CA LYS A 47 -0.69 6.89 9.89
C LYS A 47 -1.63 6.56 8.73
N LEU A 48 -2.36 5.45 8.76
CA LEU A 48 -3.39 5.14 7.75
C LEU A 48 -4.42 6.26 7.65
N LYS A 49 -4.94 6.76 8.79
CA LYS A 49 -5.93 7.86 8.81
C LYS A 49 -5.37 9.14 8.16
N GLU A 50 -4.08 9.42 8.35
CA GLU A 50 -3.42 10.59 7.75
C GLU A 50 -3.37 10.53 6.22
N TYR A 51 -3.27 9.35 5.62
CA TYR A 51 -3.16 9.18 4.17
C TYR A 51 -4.48 8.83 3.50
N ASP A 52 -5.30 8.00 4.13
CA ASP A 52 -6.57 7.54 3.59
C ASP A 52 -7.54 8.71 3.42
N ARG A 53 -7.80 9.52 4.45
CA ARG A 53 -8.67 10.71 4.38
C ARG A 53 -9.98 10.54 3.58
N GLY A 54 -10.56 9.32 3.57
CA GLY A 54 -11.76 8.98 2.83
C GLY A 54 -11.55 8.47 1.39
N LEU A 55 -10.33 8.07 1.01
CA LEU A 55 -10.01 7.50 -0.29
C LEU A 55 -10.43 6.03 -0.40
N CYS A 56 -10.27 5.26 0.68
CA CYS A 56 -10.54 3.83 0.74
C CYS A 56 -11.36 3.43 1.98
N GLY A 57 -10.99 3.91 3.17
CA GLY A 57 -11.65 3.56 4.43
C GLY A 57 -11.21 2.23 5.05
N GLY A 58 -10.21 1.54 4.49
CA GLY A 58 -9.79 0.22 4.95
C GLY A 58 -8.50 -0.27 4.31
N VAL A 59 -8.20 -1.56 4.51
CA VAL A 59 -7.01 -2.24 4.00
C VAL A 59 -7.40 -3.44 3.11
N PRO A 60 -6.58 -3.82 2.11
CA PRO A 60 -5.28 -3.23 1.76
C PRO A 60 -5.42 -1.85 1.09
N PHE A 61 -4.52 -0.94 1.45
CA PHE A 61 -4.49 0.42 0.89
C PHE A 61 -3.07 0.78 0.49
N PHE A 62 -2.91 1.25 -0.75
CA PHE A 62 -1.62 1.61 -1.31
C PHE A 62 -1.60 3.09 -1.65
N TYR A 63 -0.54 3.80 -1.28
CA TYR A 63 -0.41 5.23 -1.52
C TYR A 63 0.98 5.61 -2.01
N ASN A 64 1.06 6.24 -3.18
CA ASN A 64 2.30 6.77 -3.73
C ASN A 64 2.41 8.25 -3.33
N THR A 65 3.36 8.56 -2.45
CA THR A 65 3.52 9.92 -1.90
C THR A 65 3.97 10.97 -2.92
N GLU A 66 4.57 10.55 -4.03
CA GLU A 66 5.02 11.44 -5.11
C GLU A 66 3.88 11.74 -6.08
N SER A 67 3.31 10.70 -6.69
CA SER A 67 2.27 10.85 -7.72
C SER A 67 0.87 11.10 -7.15
N LYS A 68 0.68 10.89 -5.84
CA LYS A 68 -0.63 10.91 -5.15
C LYS A 68 -1.61 9.84 -5.65
N ARG A 69 -1.13 8.88 -6.45
CA ARG A 69 -1.92 7.72 -6.89
C ARG A 69 -2.13 6.77 -5.72
N PHE A 70 -3.29 6.15 -5.69
CA PHE A 70 -3.67 5.22 -4.64
C PHE A 70 -4.41 4.02 -5.23
N ILE A 71 -4.42 2.93 -4.48
CA ILE A 71 -5.21 1.74 -4.78
C ILE A 71 -5.96 1.37 -3.50
N CYS A 72 -7.25 1.09 -3.63
CA CYS A 72 -8.11 0.60 -2.56
C CYS A 72 -8.51 -0.85 -2.84
N GLY A 73 -8.13 -1.76 -1.96
CA GLY A 73 -8.43 -3.19 -2.08
C GLY A 73 -7.41 -3.97 -2.91
N GLU A 74 -7.79 -5.20 -3.24
CA GLU A 74 -6.96 -6.11 -4.03
C GLU A 74 -6.81 -5.62 -5.47
N THR A 75 -5.68 -5.95 -6.09
CA THR A 75 -5.43 -5.69 -7.50
C THR A 75 -4.41 -6.68 -8.06
N ASP A 76 -4.10 -6.58 -9.35
CA ASP A 76 -3.07 -7.38 -9.99
C ASP A 76 -1.66 -6.74 -9.93
N GLU A 77 -0.64 -7.55 -10.22
CA GLU A 77 0.76 -7.12 -10.22
C GLU A 77 1.01 -5.99 -11.24
N GLU A 78 0.32 -5.99 -12.39
CA GLU A 78 0.46 -4.95 -13.40
C GLU A 78 0.06 -3.58 -12.84
N THR A 79 -1.07 -3.54 -12.14
CA THR A 79 -1.61 -2.33 -11.52
C THR A 79 -0.74 -1.86 -10.36
N LEU A 80 -0.25 -2.76 -9.50
CA LEU A 80 0.75 -2.40 -8.46
C LEU A 80 2.00 -1.76 -9.09
N ARG A 81 2.48 -2.31 -10.20
CA ARG A 81 3.65 -1.75 -10.90
C ARG A 81 3.37 -0.39 -11.51
N LYS A 82 2.18 -0.18 -12.10
CA LYS A 82 1.74 1.15 -12.59
C LYS A 82 1.71 2.16 -11.45
N TRP A 83 1.12 1.80 -10.32
CA TRP A 83 1.09 2.63 -9.11
C TRP A 83 2.49 2.96 -8.60
N ALA A 84 3.38 1.97 -8.53
CA ALA A 84 4.77 2.18 -8.11
C ALA A 84 5.52 3.16 -9.03
N ARG A 85 5.21 3.16 -10.34
CA ARG A 85 5.74 4.12 -11.32
C ARG A 85 5.00 5.47 -11.35
N GLY A 86 3.93 5.63 -10.57
CA GLY A 86 3.09 6.83 -10.56
C GLY A 86 2.20 7.00 -11.79
N GLU A 87 1.95 5.91 -12.52
CA GLU A 87 1.04 5.88 -13.66
C GLU A 87 -0.43 5.85 -13.22
N ASN A 88 -1.35 6.01 -14.18
CA ASN A 88 -2.78 5.90 -13.90
C ASN A 88 -3.13 4.45 -13.54
N VAL A 89 -3.83 4.30 -12.42
CA VAL A 89 -4.41 3.08 -11.87
C VAL A 89 -5.86 3.32 -11.51
#